data_AF-A0A5D3E197-F1
#
_entry.id   AF-A0A5D3E197-F1
#
_cell.length_a   1.000
_cell.length_b   1.000
_cell.length_c   1.000
_cell.angle_alpha   90.00
_cell.angle_beta   90.00
_cell.angle_gamma   90.00
#
_symmetry.space_group_name_H-M   'P 1'
#
loop_
_entity.id
_entity.type
_entity.pdbx_description
1 polymer ?
#
loop_
_entity_poly.entity_id
_entity_poly.type
_entity_poly.pdbx_seq_one_letter_code
_entity_poly.pdbx_strand_id
1 'polypeptide(L)'
;MLAIGNIISFFLTSATTADQKEIELSSLLSDMKEFCNKYPRNYKVEEWSSLYKLHMKESMERMNNPEDQIVYACSSWCRFPFYDADFGWGKPVWITTPIILSKNCDYIDGCQRW
;
A
#
# COMPACT_ATOMS: atom_id res chain seq x y z
N MET A 1 -1.16 7.85 24.15
CA MET A 1 -2.42 7.32 23.60
C MET A 1 -2.04 6.26 22.58
N LEU A 2 -2.33 4.98 22.83
CA LEU A 2 -2.10 3.93 21.84
C LEU A 2 -3.23 4.04 20.82
N ALA A 3 -2.90 4.38 19.57
CA ALA A 3 -3.87 4.37 18.48
C ALA A 3 -4.03 2.93 17.99
N ILE A 4 -5.27 2.45 17.88
CA ILE A 4 -5.62 1.16 17.28
C ILE A 4 -6.50 1.48 16.07
N GLY A 5 -6.04 1.14 14.87
CA GLY A 5 -6.77 1.37 13.62
C GLY A 5 -5.86 1.37 12.40
N ASN A 6 -6.40 0.99 11.24
CA ASN A 6 -5.66 0.99 9.97
C ASN A 6 -5.89 2.31 9.24
N ILE A 7 -4.80 2.96 8.85
CA ILE A 7 -4.81 4.08 7.91
C ILE A 7 -4.28 3.52 6.60
N ILE A 8 -5.14 3.49 5.58
CA ILE A 8 -4.83 2.90 4.28
C ILE A 8 -4.85 4.03 3.25
N SER A 9 -3.79 4.15 2.48
CA SER A 9 -3.73 5.10 1.36
C SER A 9 -3.25 4.36 0.12
N PHE A 10 -3.75 4.78 -1.03
CA PHE A 10 -3.43 4.17 -2.31
C PHE A 10 -2.47 5.06 -3.09
N PHE A 11 -1.43 4.46 -3.65
CA PHE A 11 -0.64 5.05 -4.71
C PHE A 11 -1.09 4.41 -6.02
N LEU A 12 -1.61 5.24 -6.93
CA LEU A 12 -2.16 4.79 -8.21
C LEU A 12 -1.26 5.28 -9.34
N THR A 13 -0.68 4.33 -10.05
CA THR A 13 0.03 4.58 -11.31
C THR A 13 -0.85 4.12 -12.47
N SER A 14 -0.94 4.92 -13.53
CA SER A 14 -1.64 4.56 -14.75
C SER A 14 -0.62 4.30 -15.86
N ALA A 15 -0.71 3.14 -16.51
CA ALA A 15 -0.04 2.88 -17.77
C ALA A 15 -1.02 3.25 -18.89
N THR A 16 -0.76 4.31 -19.65
CA THR A 16 -1.58 4.65 -20.81
C THR A 16 -1.50 3.52 -21.84
N THR A 17 -2.60 2.83 -22.09
CA THR A 17 -2.68 1.72 -23.07
C THR A 17 -2.38 2.15 -24.51
N ALA A 18 -2.39 3.46 -24.79
CA ALA A 18 -2.03 4.03 -26.09
C ALA A 18 -0.51 3.99 -26.39
N ASP A 19 0.33 3.97 -25.35
CA ASP A 19 1.77 3.80 -25.45
C ASP A 19 2.14 2.57 -24.62
N GLN A 20 2.44 1.43 -25.26
CA GLN A 20 3.03 0.26 -24.62
C GLN A 20 4.45 0.56 -24.10
N LYS A 21 4.60 1.57 -23.25
CA LYS A 21 5.81 1.78 -22.46
C LYS A 21 5.73 0.83 -21.28
N GLU A 22 6.59 -0.18 -21.31
CA GLU A 22 6.94 -0.93 -20.11
C GLU A 22 7.21 0.09 -18.98
N ILE A 23 6.48 -0.02 -17.87
CA ILE A 23 6.76 0.81 -16.70
C ILE A 23 8.08 0.29 -16.14
N GLU A 24 9.13 1.09 -16.24
CA GLU A 24 10.40 0.76 -15.61
C GLU A 24 10.22 0.68 -14.09
N LEU A 25 10.62 -0.46 -13.51
CA LEU A 25 10.56 -0.70 -12.07
C LEU A 25 11.28 0.40 -11.26
N SER A 26 12.38 0.92 -11.79
CA SER A 26 13.15 2.03 -11.21
C SER A 26 12.32 3.30 -11.06
N SER A 27 11.57 3.68 -12.10
CA SER A 27 10.67 4.83 -12.08
C SER A 27 9.55 4.62 -11.06
N LEU A 28 8.90 3.46 -11.09
CA LEU A 28 7.85 3.12 -10.14
C LEU A 28 8.34 3.17 -8.68
N LEU A 29 9.52 2.61 -8.41
CA LEU A 29 10.13 2.65 -7.08
C LEU A 29 10.46 4.08 -6.65
N SER A 30 10.87 4.95 -7.57
CA SER A 30 11.11 6.37 -7.30
C SER A 30 9.82 7.06 -6.85
N ASP A 31 8.73 6.88 -7.61
CA ASP A 31 7.44 7.49 -7.32
C ASP A 31 6.85 6.97 -6.00
N MET A 32 6.94 5.65 -5.76
CA MET A 32 6.52 5.05 -4.49
C MET A 32 7.30 5.61 -3.31
N LYS A 33 8.64 5.78 -3.45
CA LYS A 33 9.47 6.38 -2.40
C LYS A 33 9.08 7.83 -2.14
N GLU A 34 8.81 8.61 -3.19
CA GLU A 34 8.37 9.99 -3.06
C GLU A 34 7.03 10.07 -2.34
N PHE A 35 6.05 9.24 -2.72
CA PHE A 35 4.75 9.13 -2.06
C PHE A 35 4.90 8.80 -0.56
N CYS A 36 5.66 7.75 -0.23
CA CYS A 36 5.94 7.36 1.15
C CYS A 36 6.70 8.43 1.95
N ASN A 37 7.44 9.33 1.30
CA ASN A 37 8.15 10.43 1.99
C ASN A 37 7.26 11.66 2.17
N LYS A 38 6.45 12.03 1.18
CA LYS A 38 5.58 13.21 1.21
C LYS A 38 4.37 13.02 2.11
N TYR A 39 3.67 11.89 1.96
CA TYR A 39 2.37 11.66 2.59
C TYR A 39 2.39 11.62 4.13
N PRO A 40 3.41 11.05 4.80
CA PRO A 40 3.45 11.02 6.26
C PRO A 40 4.18 12.21 6.91
N ARG A 41 4.94 13.04 6.18
CA ARG A 41 5.84 14.04 6.80
C ARG A 41 5.47 15.50 6.56
N ASN A 42 4.71 15.82 5.51
CA ASN A 42 4.60 17.21 5.06
C ASN A 42 3.39 17.98 5.60
N TYR A 43 2.56 17.37 6.45
CA TYR A 43 1.32 18.01 6.88
C TYR A 43 1.26 18.18 8.37
N LYS A 44 0.75 19.34 8.79
CA LYS A 44 0.41 19.61 10.19
C LYS A 44 -0.72 18.66 10.62
N VAL A 45 -0.68 18.24 11.89
CA VAL A 45 -1.63 17.26 12.45
C VAL A 45 -3.09 17.70 12.24
N GLU A 46 -3.34 19.01 12.30
CA GLU A 46 -4.67 19.61 12.18
C GLU A 46 -5.24 19.50 10.75
N GLU A 47 -4.39 19.53 9.73
CA GLU A 47 -4.78 19.52 8.32
C GLU A 47 -4.76 18.10 7.71
N TRP A 48 -3.99 17.19 8.33
CA TRP A 48 -3.74 15.85 7.83
C TRP A 48 -5.02 15.06 7.58
N SER A 49 -6.04 15.21 8.44
CA SER A 49 -7.31 14.49 8.28
C SER A 49 -8.10 14.90 7.03
N SER A 50 -8.13 16.19 6.71
CA SER A 50 -8.84 16.73 5.55
C SER A 50 -8.11 16.38 4.25
N LEU A 51 -6.78 16.46 4.26
CA LEU A 51 -5.93 16.08 3.12
C LEU A 51 -6.00 14.58 2.85
N TYR A 52 -5.98 13.75 3.89
CA TYR A 52 -6.18 12.31 3.76
C TYR A 52 -7.53 11.98 3.11
N LYS A 53 -8.61 12.63 3.56
CA LYS A 53 -9.95 12.45 2.96
C LYS A 53 -9.98 12.85 1.49
N LEU A 54 -9.34 13.96 1.13
CA LEU A 54 -9.26 14.42 -0.26
C LEU A 54 -8.49 13.41 -1.13
N HIS A 55 -7.29 13.00 -0.71
CA HIS A 55 -6.48 12.01 -1.40
C HIS A 55 -7.21 10.68 -1.58
N MET A 56 -7.89 10.20 -0.53
CA MET A 56 -8.67 8.97 -0.58
C MET A 56 -9.82 9.06 -1.59
N LYS A 57 -10.50 10.22 -1.63
CA LYS A 57 -11.56 10.48 -2.60
C LYS A 57 -11.02 10.46 -4.04
N GLU A 58 -9.95 11.20 -4.32
CA GLU A 58 -9.31 11.24 -5.63
C GLU A 58 -8.81 9.86 -6.08
N SER A 59 -8.24 9.09 -5.14
CA SER A 59 -7.77 7.74 -5.42
C SER A 59 -8.92 6.80 -5.78
N MET A 60 -10.03 6.85 -5.05
CA MET A 60 -11.22 6.05 -5.35
C MET A 60 -11.87 6.43 -6.68
N GLU A 61 -11.90 7.72 -7.02
CA GLU A 61 -12.41 8.19 -8.31
C GLU A 61 -11.55 7.65 -9.47
N ARG A 62 -10.22 7.68 -9.34
CA ARG A 62 -9.29 7.10 -10.32
C ARG A 62 -9.42 5.59 -10.44
N MET A 63 -9.59 4.86 -9.33
CA MET A 63 -9.82 3.41 -9.36
C MET A 63 -11.12 3.01 -10.07
N ASN A 64 -12.14 3.86 -10.01
CA ASN A 64 -13.42 3.62 -10.67
C ASN A 64 -13.41 4.03 -12.15
N ASN A 65 -12.34 4.66 -12.64
CA ASN A 65 -12.22 5.03 -14.05
C ASN A 65 -11.93 3.79 -14.91
N PRO A 66 -12.81 3.45 -15.87
CA PRO A 66 -12.61 2.29 -16.74
C PRO A 66 -11.36 2.38 -17.63
N GLU A 67 -10.80 3.58 -17.86
CA GLU A 67 -9.53 3.74 -18.59
C GLU A 67 -8.29 3.38 -17.75
N ASP A 68 -8.40 3.41 -16.41
CA ASP A 68 -7.33 3.12 -15.46
C ASP A 68 -7.39 1.65 -14.96
N GLN A 69 -7.98 0.75 -15.75
CA GLN A 69 -8.45 -0.58 -15.33
C GLN A 69 -7.41 -1.58 -14.80
N ILE A 70 -6.11 -1.30 -14.92
CA ILE A 70 -5.05 -2.16 -14.35
C ILE A 70 -4.56 -1.53 -13.05
N VAL A 71 -5.29 -1.80 -11.97
CA VAL A 71 -4.87 -1.44 -10.62
C VAL A 71 -4.00 -2.58 -10.07
N TYR A 72 -2.73 -2.30 -9.79
CA TYR A 72 -1.88 -3.18 -8.98
C TYR A 72 -1.91 -2.69 -7.54
N ALA A 73 -2.56 -3.47 -6.67
CA ALA A 73 -2.55 -3.18 -5.24
C ALA A 73 -1.43 -3.99 -4.58
N CYS A 74 -0.55 -3.31 -3.85
CA CYS A 74 0.44 -3.92 -2.99
C CYS A 74 0.30 -3.39 -1.56
N SER A 75 0.41 -4.25 -0.56
CA SER A 75 0.49 -3.84 0.85
C SER A 75 1.66 -4.56 1.53
N SER A 76 2.46 -3.80 2.27
CA SER A 76 3.64 -4.32 2.97
C SER A 76 3.30 -4.69 4.40
N TRP A 77 3.60 -5.94 4.78
CA TRP A 77 3.42 -6.45 6.14
C TRP A 77 4.73 -6.55 6.93
N CYS A 78 5.87 -6.14 6.34
CA CYS A 78 7.22 -6.41 6.83
C CYS A 78 7.58 -5.80 8.19
N ARG A 79 6.80 -4.83 8.68
CA ARG A 79 7.05 -4.12 9.96
C ARG A 79 6.05 -4.47 11.05
N PHE A 80 5.12 -5.38 10.78
CA PHE A 80 4.24 -5.89 11.81
C PHE A 80 4.99 -6.92 12.64
N PRO A 81 4.88 -6.88 13.99
CA PRO A 81 5.60 -7.76 14.90
C PRO A 81 4.96 -9.16 14.97
N PHE A 82 4.54 -9.73 13.84
CA PHE A 82 3.83 -11.01 13.83
C PHE A 82 4.70 -12.16 14.34
N TYR A 83 5.99 -12.19 13.98
CA TYR A 83 6.93 -13.19 14.45
C TYR A 83 7.28 -13.04 15.95
N ASP A 84 6.92 -11.92 16.57
CA ASP A 84 7.10 -11.69 18.01
C ASP A 84 5.84 -11.98 18.83
N ALA A 85 4.70 -12.26 18.19
CA ALA A 85 3.47 -12.61 18.88
C ALA A 85 3.62 -13.98 19.56
N ASP A 86 3.45 -14.03 20.88
CA ASP A 86 3.42 -15.27 21.66
C ASP A 86 2.20 -15.26 22.59
N PHE A 87 1.30 -16.23 22.40
CA PHE A 87 0.07 -16.39 23.17
C PHE A 87 0.21 -17.43 24.30
N GLY A 88 1.44 -17.91 24.57
CA GLY A 88 1.74 -18.93 25.58
C GLY A 88 2.08 -20.30 25.00
N TRP A 89 2.12 -20.44 23.67
CA TRP A 89 2.45 -21.69 22.97
C TRP A 89 3.67 -21.55 22.04
N GLY A 90 4.37 -20.41 22.11
CA GLY A 90 5.53 -20.11 21.29
C GLY A 90 5.22 -19.20 20.10
N LYS A 91 6.28 -18.74 19.44
CA LYS A 91 6.23 -17.78 18.32
C LYS A 91 5.91 -18.48 16.98
N PRO A 92 5.24 -17.79 16.03
CA PRO A 92 5.01 -18.30 14.69
C PRO A 92 6.30 -18.64 13.95
N VAL A 93 6.31 -19.78 13.25
CA VAL A 93 7.42 -20.18 12.37
C VAL A 93 7.31 -19.50 11.00
N TRP A 94 6.08 -19.28 10.52
CA TRP A 94 5.76 -18.65 9.25
C TRP A 94 4.37 -18.00 9.34
N ILE A 95 4.13 -16.98 8.51
CA ILE A 95 2.84 -16.29 8.37
C ILE A 95 2.53 -16.25 6.88
N THR A 96 1.25 -16.26 6.53
CA THR A 96 0.77 -16.05 5.16
C THR A 96 -0.52 -15.26 5.19
N THR A 97 -0.85 -14.63 4.06
CA THR A 97 -2.17 -14.04 3.84
C THR A 97 -3.12 -15.06 3.21
N PRO A 98 -4.43 -14.98 3.47
CA PRO A 98 -5.42 -15.73 2.69
C PRO A 98 -5.40 -15.27 1.23
N ILE A 99 -5.82 -16.15 0.32
CA ILE A 99 -5.93 -15.83 -1.11
C ILE A 99 -7.04 -14.79 -1.29
N ILE A 100 -6.69 -13.63 -1.85
CA ILE A 100 -7.69 -12.66 -2.31
C ILE A 100 -8.10 -13.03 -3.74
N LEU A 101 -9.40 -13.19 -3.98
CA LEU A 101 -9.96 -13.54 -5.29
C LEU A 101 -10.18 -12.34 -6.23
N SER A 102 -9.59 -11.19 -5.93
CA SER A 102 -9.61 -10.01 -6.80
C SER A 102 -8.39 -10.02 -7.70
N LYS A 103 -8.58 -9.79 -9.01
CA LYS A 103 -7.47 -9.66 -9.97
C LYS A 103 -6.53 -8.54 -9.53
N ASN A 104 -5.22 -8.76 -9.67
CA ASN A 104 -4.15 -7.76 -9.50
C ASN A 104 -4.03 -7.16 -8.08
N CYS A 105 -4.42 -7.91 -7.04
CA CYS A 105 -4.30 -7.50 -5.65
C CYS A 105 -3.37 -8.47 -4.92
N ASP A 106 -2.12 -8.06 -4.73
CA ASP A 106 -1.08 -8.90 -4.14
C ASP A 106 -0.65 -8.32 -2.79
N TYR A 107 -0.47 -9.18 -1.79
CA TYR A 107 0.22 -8.79 -0.57
C TYR A 107 1.70 -9.07 -0.72
N ILE A 108 2.53 -8.05 -0.49
CA ILE A 108 3.97 -8.24 -0.40
C ILE A 108 4.28 -8.57 1.06
N ASP A 109 4.35 -9.87 1.35
CA ASP A 109 5.01 -10.36 2.56
C ASP A 109 6.52 -10.27 2.35
N GLY A 110 7.11 -9.14 2.75
CA GLY A 110 8.56 -9.05 2.82
C GLY A 110 9.03 -9.88 4.01
N CYS A 111 9.33 -11.13 3.71
CA CYS A 111 9.85 -12.13 4.62
C CYS A 111 11.05 -11.56 5.41
N GLN A 112 10.95 -11.61 6.74
CA GLN A 112 12.06 -11.45 7.69
C GLN A 112 13.06 -12.63 7.63
N ARG A 113 13.41 -13.13 6.44
CA ARG A 113 14.41 -14.18 6.33
C ARG A 113 15.11 -14.17 4.98
N TRP A 114 16.04 -13.22 4.84
CA TRP A 114 17.35 -13.45 4.25
C TRP A 114 18.38 -12.70 5.08
#